data_AF-A0A956T0Q9-F1
#
_entry.id   AF-A0A956T0Q9-F1
#
_cell.length_a   1.000
_cell.length_b   1.000
_cell.length_c   1.000
_cell.angle_alpha   90.00
_cell.angle_beta   90.00
_cell.angle_gamma   90.00
#
_symmetry.space_group_name_H-M   'P 1'
#
loop_
_entity.id
_entity.type
_entity.pdbx_description
1 polymer ?
#
loop_
_entity_poly.entity_id
_entity_poly.type
_entity_poly.pdbx_seq_one_letter_code
_entity_poly.pdbx_strand_id
1 'polypeptide(L)'
;GMVTAMILKVVADGCPPYQTIPIVAGVSLLGCVVGTLTTPPVPEEVRENFIRQTRAGGWWGDVRSKMDRKFLVEMAREHRNDIAAALMALPAQLCFFFACLCLIARDWLHFGMSATVVGVAVVGLYFVWYRNLPTD
;
A
#
# COMPACT_ATOMS: atom_id res chain seq x y z
N GLY A 1 12.78 -3.03 14.67
CA GLY A 1 13.22 -2.95 13.26
C GLY A 1 14.72 -3.05 13.15
N MET A 2 15.39 -1.93 12.93
CA MET A 2 16.84 -1.89 12.69
C MET A 2 17.65 -2.52 13.84
N VAL A 3 17.32 -2.21 15.10
CA VAL A 3 17.98 -2.81 16.27
C VAL A 3 17.84 -4.33 16.29
N THR A 4 16.63 -4.84 16.02
CA THR A 4 16.37 -6.29 15.94
C THR A 4 17.18 -6.96 14.82
N ALA A 5 17.28 -6.31 13.66
CA ALA A 5 18.07 -6.82 12.53
C ALA A 5 19.58 -6.84 12.87
N MET A 6 20.08 -5.81 13.55
CA MET A 6 21.48 -5.78 14.03
C MET A 6 21.75 -6.90 15.04
N ILE A 7 20.86 -7.13 16.01
CA ILE A 7 21.01 -8.20 17.00
C ILE A 7 20.99 -9.58 16.33
N LEU A 8 20.03 -9.83 15.42
CA LEU A 8 19.93 -11.12 14.72
C LEU A 8 21.15 -11.41 13.84
N LYS A 9 21.74 -10.37 13.24
CA LYS A 9 22.98 -10.54 12.46
C LYS A 9 24.17 -10.96 13.33
N VAL A 10 24.21 -10.56 14.61
CA VAL A 10 25.28 -10.92 15.54
C VAL A 10 25.03 -12.30 16.19
N VAL A 11 23.77 -12.63 16.50
CA VAL A 11 23.41 -13.85 17.25
C VAL A 11 23.14 -15.05 16.33
N ALA A 12 22.56 -14.82 15.16
CA ALA A 12 22.14 -15.85 14.20
C ALA A 12 22.88 -15.67 12.86
N ASP A 13 24.20 -15.53 12.93
CA ASP A 13 25.03 -15.39 11.75
C ASP A 13 24.94 -16.66 10.89
N GLY A 14 24.72 -16.49 9.58
CA GLY A 14 24.46 -17.58 8.63
C GLY A 14 23.00 -18.06 8.51
N CYS A 15 22.05 -17.50 9.28
CA CYS A 15 20.64 -17.84 9.12
C CYS A 15 20.06 -17.22 7.83
N PRO A 16 19.35 -17.99 6.99
CA PRO A 16 18.90 -17.50 5.71
C PRO A 16 17.80 -16.41 5.83
N PRO A 17 17.71 -15.48 4.86
CA PRO A 17 16.83 -14.31 4.93
C PRO A 17 15.34 -14.62 5.13
N TYR A 18 14.87 -15.75 4.62
CA TYR A 18 13.46 -16.15 4.75
C TYR A 18 13.05 -16.43 6.21
N GLN A 19 14.00 -16.71 7.11
CA GLN A 19 13.74 -16.88 8.54
C GLN A 19 13.91 -15.58 9.32
N THR A 20 14.92 -14.78 8.99
CA THR A 20 15.23 -13.55 9.73
C THR A 20 14.26 -12.41 9.43
N ILE A 21 13.79 -12.27 8.19
CA ILE A 21 12.86 -11.20 7.78
C ILE A 21 11.52 -11.26 8.56
N PRO A 22 10.82 -12.40 8.65
CA PRO A 22 9.57 -12.49 9.42
C PRO A 22 9.75 -12.13 10.90
N ILE A 23 10.88 -12.52 11.50
CA ILE A 23 11.19 -12.23 12.92
C ILE A 23 11.37 -10.72 13.11
N VAL A 24 12.19 -10.08 12.27
CA VAL A 24 12.40 -8.62 12.34
C VAL A 24 11.08 -7.86 12.12
N ALA A 25 10.28 -8.29 11.15
CA ALA A 25 8.98 -7.70 10.88
C ALA A 25 8.03 -7.85 12.07
N GLY A 26 7.94 -9.05 12.66
CA GLY A 26 7.09 -9.34 13.81
C GLY A 26 7.46 -8.52 15.04
N VAL A 27 8.74 -8.45 15.40
CA VAL A 27 9.20 -7.65 16.54
C VAL A 27 8.95 -6.15 16.31
N SER A 28 9.13 -5.67 15.08
CA SER A 28 8.86 -4.27 14.74
C SER A 28 7.38 -3.94 14.84
N LEU A 29 6.52 -4.83 14.33
CA LEU A 29 5.07 -4.69 14.42
C LEU A 29 4.64 -4.64 15.88
N LEU A 30 5.11 -5.58 16.71
CA LEU A 30 4.81 -5.62 18.14
C LEU A 30 5.26 -4.33 18.84
N GLY A 31 6.47 -3.86 18.54
CA GLY A 31 6.96 -2.58 19.07
C GLY A 31 6.05 -1.40 18.71
N CYS A 32 5.61 -1.31 17.45
CA CYS A 32 4.68 -0.28 17.00
C CYS A 32 3.31 -0.39 17.68
N VAL A 33 2.76 -1.61 17.82
CA VAL A 33 1.47 -1.84 18.47
C VAL A 33 1.54 -1.45 19.94
N VAL A 34 2.56 -1.92 20.67
CA VAL A 34 2.75 -1.59 22.09
C VAL A 34 2.92 -0.08 22.26
N GLY A 35 3.79 0.55 21.48
CA GLY A 35 4.01 1.99 21.55
C GLY A 35 2.74 2.80 21.26
N THR A 36 1.92 2.36 20.30
CA THR A 36 0.65 3.01 19.97
C THR A 36 -0.36 2.88 21.10
N LEU A 37 -0.47 1.71 21.73
CA LEU A 37 -1.42 1.47 22.84
C LEU A 37 -1.01 2.14 24.15
N THR A 38 0.29 2.38 24.38
CA THR A 38 0.78 3.06 25.59
C THR A 38 0.76 4.59 25.49
N THR A 39 0.62 5.14 24.29
CA THR A 39 0.62 6.59 24.06
C THR A 39 -0.81 7.14 24.19
N PRO A 40 -1.00 8.35 24.75
CA PRO A 40 -2.34 8.95 24.84
C PRO A 40 -3.01 9.10 23.46
N PRO A 41 -4.34 8.97 23.39
CA PRO A 41 -5.07 9.06 22.13
C PRO A 41 -4.97 10.47 21.54
N VAL A 42 -4.91 10.53 20.21
CA VAL A 42 -4.89 11.79 19.45
C VAL A 42 -6.20 12.57 19.67
N PRO A 43 -6.16 13.92 19.82
CA PRO A 43 -7.35 14.74 19.95
C PRO A 43 -8.35 14.51 18.81
N GLU A 44 -9.64 14.62 19.14
CA GLU A 44 -10.73 14.31 18.22
C GLU A 44 -10.74 15.22 16.98
N GLU A 45 -10.49 16.52 17.16
CA GLU A 45 -10.44 17.50 16.06
C GLU A 45 -9.36 17.14 15.00
N VAL A 46 -8.22 16.63 15.45
CA VAL A 46 -7.12 16.22 14.55
C VAL A 46 -7.52 14.96 13.77
N ARG A 47 -8.17 14.00 14.43
CA ARG A 47 -8.69 12.78 13.77
C ARG A 47 -9.77 13.10 12.74
N GLU A 48 -10.69 14.02 13.06
CA GLU A 48 -11.74 14.45 12.15
C GLU A 48 -11.17 15.18 10.92
N ASN A 49 -10.27 16.14 11.13
CA ASN A 49 -9.61 16.85 10.04
C ASN A 49 -8.81 15.92 9.14
N PHE A 50 -8.10 14.94 9.71
CA PHE A 50 -7.37 13.95 8.94
C PHE A 50 -8.28 13.15 7.99
N ILE A 51 -9.42 12.66 8.47
CA ILE A 51 -10.35 11.88 7.64
C ILE A 51 -11.01 12.75 6.57
N ARG A 52 -11.35 14.01 6.89
CA ARG A 52 -11.91 14.94 5.89
C ARG A 52 -10.94 15.22 4.75
N GLN A 53 -9.65 15.37 5.07
CA GLN A 53 -8.63 15.72 4.08
C GLN A 53 -8.17 14.51 3.26
N THR A 54 -7.91 13.37 3.90
CA THR A 54 -7.34 12.20 3.23
C THR A 54 -8.37 11.25 2.66
N ARG A 55 -9.65 11.40 3.06
CA ARG A 55 -10.75 10.47 2.70
C ARG A 55 -10.36 9.01 2.92
N ALA A 56 -9.53 8.77 3.93
CA ALA A 56 -8.87 7.49 4.10
C ALA A 56 -9.90 6.37 4.25
N GLY A 57 -9.74 5.30 3.47
CA GLY A 57 -10.54 4.09 3.64
C GLY A 57 -10.23 3.37 4.95
N GLY A 58 -11.16 2.53 5.43
CA GLY A 58 -10.94 1.65 6.58
C GLY A 58 -11.99 1.72 7.68
N TRP A 59 -11.62 1.18 8.85
CA TRP A 59 -12.48 1.06 10.04
C TRP A 59 -12.26 2.24 11.00
N TRP A 60 -12.87 3.39 10.67
CA TRP A 60 -12.74 4.63 11.45
C TRP A 60 -13.73 4.80 12.61
N GLY A 61 -14.53 3.76 12.92
CA GLY A 61 -15.42 3.72 14.08
C GLY A 61 -16.31 4.96 14.24
N ASP A 62 -16.25 5.56 15.43
CA ASP A 62 -17.10 6.68 15.86
C ASP A 62 -16.91 7.97 15.06
N VAL A 63 -15.75 8.17 14.42
CA VAL A 63 -15.53 9.39 13.64
C VAL A 63 -16.35 9.36 12.35
N ARG A 64 -16.59 8.16 11.82
CA ARG A 64 -17.39 7.97 10.60
C ARG A 64 -18.88 8.27 10.83
N SER A 65 -19.40 8.03 12.03
CA SER A 65 -20.82 8.27 12.35
C SER A 65 -21.16 9.77 12.47
N LYS A 66 -20.15 10.61 12.70
CA LYS A 66 -20.27 12.07 12.79
C LYS A 66 -20.23 12.78 11.42
N MET A 67 -19.95 12.06 10.34
CA MET A 67 -19.81 12.63 8.99
C MET A 67 -21.11 12.57 8.19
N ASP A 68 -21.27 13.52 7.27
CA ASP A 68 -22.45 13.56 6.39
C ASP A 68 -22.52 12.34 5.48
N ARG A 69 -23.75 11.87 5.22
CA ARG A 69 -24.00 10.67 4.42
C ARG A 69 -23.52 10.82 2.99
N LYS A 70 -23.56 12.03 2.40
CA LYS A 70 -23.07 12.27 1.04
C LYS A 70 -21.55 12.10 0.98
N PHE A 71 -20.81 12.67 1.94
CA PHE A 71 -19.36 12.51 2.05
C PHE A 71 -18.96 11.03 2.18
N LEU A 72 -19.68 10.26 3.00
CA LEU A 72 -19.40 8.83 3.19
C LEU A 72 -19.61 7.99 1.92
N VAL A 73 -20.60 8.35 1.09
CA VAL A 73 -20.85 7.67 -0.19
C VAL A 73 -19.76 8.00 -1.20
N GLU A 74 -19.30 9.25 -1.25
CA GLU A 74 -18.22 9.69 -2.12
C GLU A 74 -16.89 9.02 -1.75
N MET A 75 -16.54 9.04 -0.46
CA MET A 75 -15.37 8.36 0.08
C MET A 75 -15.38 6.85 -0.21
N ALA A 76 -16.54 6.19 -0.10
CA ALA A 76 -16.66 4.77 -0.41
C ALA A 76 -16.48 4.47 -1.91
N ARG A 77 -16.91 5.37 -2.79
CA ARG A 77 -16.72 5.25 -4.24
C ARG A 77 -15.24 5.42 -4.61
N GLU A 78 -14.58 6.43 -4.03
CA GLU A 78 -13.15 6.69 -4.20
C GLU A 78 -12.32 5.49 -3.74
N HIS A 79 -12.56 5.02 -2.52
CA HIS A 79 -11.87 3.85 -1.96
C HIS A 79 -12.05 2.58 -2.81
N ARG A 80 -13.24 2.35 -3.38
CA ARG A 80 -13.46 1.21 -4.28
C ARG A 80 -12.66 1.33 -5.57
N ASN A 81 -12.57 2.54 -6.13
CA ASN A 81 -11.78 2.79 -7.33
C ASN A 81 -10.28 2.64 -7.03
N ASP A 82 -9.82 3.09 -5.87
CA ASP A 82 -8.43 2.91 -5.43
C ASP A 82 -8.06 1.44 -5.23
N ILE A 83 -8.95 0.63 -4.65
CA ILE A 83 -8.72 -0.82 -4.51
C ILE A 83 -8.63 -1.49 -5.89
N ALA A 84 -9.55 -1.16 -6.81
CA ALA A 84 -9.53 -1.69 -8.17
C ALA A 84 -8.28 -1.26 -8.94
N ALA A 85 -7.85 -0.01 -8.74
CA ALA A 85 -6.62 0.54 -9.28
C ALA A 85 -5.39 -0.20 -8.73
N ALA A 86 -5.32 -0.42 -7.42
CA ALA A 86 -4.23 -1.14 -6.77
C ALA A 86 -4.14 -2.60 -7.27
N LEU A 87 -5.26 -3.28 -7.41
CA LEU A 87 -5.31 -4.66 -7.91
C LEU A 87 -4.76 -4.79 -9.34
N MET A 88 -4.94 -3.76 -10.17
CA MET A 88 -4.41 -3.70 -11.53
C MET A 88 -2.95 -3.21 -11.58
N ALA A 89 -2.60 -2.24 -10.73
CA ALA A 89 -1.27 -1.64 -10.68
C ALA A 89 -0.22 -2.60 -10.11
N LEU A 90 -0.55 -3.41 -9.10
CA LEU A 90 0.41 -4.32 -8.46
C LEU A 90 0.95 -5.40 -9.42
N PRO A 91 0.12 -6.14 -10.18
CA PRO A 91 0.61 -7.06 -11.21
C PRO A 91 1.36 -6.33 -12.32
N ALA A 92 0.87 -5.16 -12.74
CA ALA A 92 1.55 -4.35 -13.76
C ALA A 92 2.95 -3.92 -13.30
N GLN A 93 3.12 -3.57 -12.03
CA GLN A 93 4.42 -3.25 -11.44
C GLN A 93 5.37 -4.45 -11.47
N LEU A 94 4.88 -5.65 -11.18
CA LEU A 94 5.68 -6.88 -11.31
C LEU A 94 6.09 -7.12 -12.77
N CYS A 95 5.15 -6.99 -13.72
CA CYS A 95 5.42 -7.10 -15.15
C CYS A 95 6.41 -6.05 -15.63
N PHE A 96 6.37 -4.83 -15.08
CA PHE A 96 7.31 -3.77 -15.40
C PHE A 96 8.74 -4.12 -14.96
N PHE A 97 8.92 -4.62 -13.73
CA PHE A 97 10.23 -5.13 -13.29
C PHE A 97 10.73 -6.28 -14.17
N PHE A 98 9.83 -7.20 -14.54
CA PHE A 98 10.18 -8.31 -15.43
C PHE A 98 10.56 -7.82 -16.84
N ALA A 99 9.86 -6.84 -17.39
CA ALA A 99 10.19 -6.21 -18.66
C ALA A 99 11.61 -5.61 -18.62
N CYS A 100 11.97 -4.89 -17.54
CA CYS A 100 13.33 -4.35 -17.38
C CYS A 100 14.39 -5.47 -17.37
N LEU A 101 14.11 -6.61 -16.72
CA LEU A 101 15.02 -7.76 -16.70
C LEU A 101 15.17 -8.39 -18.09
N CYS A 102 14.06 -8.62 -18.81
CA CYS A 102 14.08 -9.16 -20.17
C CYS A 102 14.82 -8.25 -21.15
N LEU A 103 14.69 -6.92 -21.00
CA LEU A 103 15.40 -5.94 -21.80
C LEU A 103 16.92 -6.08 -21.64
N ILE A 104 17.40 -6.25 -20.41
CA ILE A 104 18.82 -6.50 -20.11
C ILE A 104 19.27 -7.85 -20.68
N ALA A 105 18.45 -8.89 -20.53
CA ALA A 105 18.71 -10.22 -21.04
C ALA A 105 18.62 -10.33 -22.58
N ARG A 106 18.20 -9.25 -23.28
CA ARG A 106 17.92 -9.21 -24.73
C ARG A 106 16.87 -10.23 -25.19
N ASP A 107 15.94 -10.57 -24.31
CA ASP A 107 14.83 -11.45 -24.60
C ASP A 107 13.61 -10.64 -25.08
N TRP A 108 13.60 -10.38 -26.39
CA TRP A 108 12.63 -9.47 -27.03
C TRP A 108 11.19 -9.98 -27.00
N LEU A 109 10.98 -11.29 -27.00
CA LEU A 109 9.63 -11.86 -27.00
C LEU A 109 8.96 -11.63 -25.65
N HIS A 110 9.61 -12.04 -24.57
CA HIS A 110 9.08 -11.88 -23.22
C HIS A 110 9.05 -10.40 -22.80
N PHE A 111 9.97 -9.58 -23.30
CA PHE A 111 9.90 -8.12 -23.18
C PHE A 111 8.62 -7.56 -23.83
N GLY A 112 8.32 -7.95 -25.07
CA GLY A 112 7.12 -7.48 -25.77
C GLY A 112 5.81 -7.88 -25.06
N MET A 113 5.74 -9.11 -24.54
CA MET A 113 4.58 -9.59 -23.78
C MET A 113 4.40 -8.80 -22.48
N SER A 114 5.45 -8.67 -21.67
CA SER A 114 5.40 -7.95 -20.40
C SER A 114 5.13 -6.45 -20.58
N ALA A 115 5.74 -5.81 -21.57
CA ALA A 115 5.49 -4.40 -21.91
C ALA A 115 4.04 -4.16 -22.36
N THR A 116 3.45 -5.11 -23.10
CA THR A 116 2.05 -5.03 -23.53
C THR A 116 1.10 -5.12 -22.34
N VAL A 117 1.34 -6.05 -21.40
CA VAL A 117 0.55 -6.16 -20.16
C VAL A 117 0.63 -4.87 -19.34
N VAL A 118 1.82 -4.28 -19.21
CA VAL A 118 2.00 -2.98 -18.55
C VAL A 118 1.21 -1.89 -19.27
N GLY A 119 1.31 -1.81 -20.59
CA GLY A 119 0.59 -0.82 -21.39
C GLY A 119 -0.93 -0.91 -21.21
N VAL A 120 -1.49 -2.12 -21.27
CA VAL A 120 -2.92 -2.37 -21.04
C VAL A 120 -3.32 -1.97 -19.62
N ALA A 121 -2.52 -2.32 -18.62
CA ALA A 121 -2.81 -1.97 -17.23
C ALA A 121 -2.74 -0.45 -16.97
N VAL A 122 -1.79 0.26 -17.59
CA VAL A 122 -1.71 1.73 -17.53
C VAL A 122 -2.95 2.38 -18.14
N VAL A 123 -3.40 1.90 -19.30
CA VAL A 123 -4.64 2.38 -19.92
C VAL A 123 -5.85 2.08 -19.04
N GLY A 124 -5.94 0.87 -18.48
CA GLY A 124 -6.98 0.51 -17.52
C GLY A 124 -6.96 1.45 -16.30
N LEU A 125 -5.78 1.78 -15.77
CA LEU A 125 -5.62 2.65 -14.61
C LEU A 125 -6.12 4.06 -14.89
N TYR A 126 -5.86 4.55 -16.11
CA TYR A 126 -6.39 5.84 -16.54
C TYR A 126 -7.93 5.88 -16.48
N PHE A 127 -8.62 4.83 -16.93
CA PHE A 127 -10.08 4.79 -16.91
C PHE A 127 -10.69 4.51 -15.53
N VAL A 128 -10.09 3.60 -14.76
CA VAL A 128 -10.61 3.17 -13.46
C VAL A 128 -10.33 4.22 -12.38
N TRP A 129 -9.13 4.79 -12.40
CA TRP A 129 -8.66 5.69 -11.37
C TRP A 129 -8.65 7.14 -11.85
N TYR A 130 -7.78 7.47 -12.81
CA TYR A 130 -7.49 8.88 -13.19
C TYR A 130 -8.74 9.66 -13.61
N ARG A 131 -9.62 9.06 -14.41
CA ARG A 131 -10.87 9.70 -14.87
C ARG A 131 -11.92 9.88 -13.77
N ASN A 132 -11.84 9.09 -12.70
CA ASN A 132 -12.83 9.07 -11.63
C ASN A 132 -12.39 9.89 -10.41
N LEU A 133 -11.24 10.56 -10.44
CA LEU A 133 -10.87 11.49 -9.38
C LEU A 133 -11.86 12.66 -9.35
N PRO A 134 -12.29 13.11 -8.16
CA PRO A 134 -13.00 14.37 -8.02
C PRO A 134 -12.12 15.51 -8.55
N THR A 135 -12.63 16.26 -9.52
CA THR A 135 -12.07 17.56 -9.87
C THR A 135 -12.62 18.55 -8.85
N ASP A 136 -11.82 18.83 -7.82
CA ASP A 136 -12.00 20.02 -6.98
C ASP A 136 -11.62 21.30 -7.75
#